data_AF-A0A3P1CHT3-F1
#
_entry.id   AF-A0A3P1CHT3-F1
#
_cell.length_a   1.000
_cell.length_b   1.000
_cell.length_c   1.000
_cell.angle_alpha   90.00
_cell.angle_beta   90.00
_cell.angle_gamma   90.00
#
_symmetry.space_group_name_H-M   'P 1'
#
loop_
_entity.id
_entity.type
_entity.pdbx_description
1 polymer ?
#
loop_
_entity_poly.entity_id
_entity_poly.type
_entity_poly.pdbx_seq_one_letter_code
_entity_poly.pdbx_strand_id
1 'polypeptide(L)' 'MTTDVHYQTGKMVKDPRTMTPEERSLWQKQCTENAREYLFSIGQPLVYKRPDGHVVAEHKDGRVLVIQ' A
#
# COMPACT_ATOMS: atom_id res chain seq x y z
N MET A 1 11.05 16.99 -22.22
CA MET A 1 9.60 16.90 -21.92
C MET A 1 9.48 16.69 -20.43
N THR A 2 9.20 17.77 -19.71
CA THR A 2 9.03 17.79 -18.25
C THR A 2 7.74 17.07 -17.90
N THR A 3 7.86 15.89 -17.31
CA THR A 3 6.72 15.15 -16.78
C THR A 3 6.22 15.88 -15.55
N ASP A 4 5.13 16.64 -15.70
CA ASP A 4 4.43 17.28 -14.60
C ASP A 4 3.92 16.21 -13.62
N VAL A 5 4.58 16.08 -12.47
CA VAL A 5 4.11 15.24 -11.37
C VAL A 5 2.84 15.89 -10.82
N HIS A 6 1.68 15.36 -11.21
CA HIS A 6 0.39 15.80 -10.71
C HIS A 6 0.20 15.22 -9.29
N TYR A 7 0.39 16.05 -8.27
CA TYR A 7 0.06 15.70 -6.89
C TYR A 7 -1.46 15.60 -6.75
N GLN A 8 -2.01 14.40 -6.55
CA GLN A 8 -3.39 14.26 -6.11
C GLN A 8 -3.50 14.71 -4.65
N THR A 9 -4.10 15.87 -4.42
CA THR A 9 -4.44 16.34 -3.08
C THR A 9 -5.71 15.66 -2.61
N GLY A 10 -5.55 14.59 -1.84
CA GLY A 10 -6.60 13.95 -1.06
C GLY A 10 -5.99 13.26 0.15
N LYS A 11 -5.60 14.02 1.16
CA LYS A 11 -5.23 13.45 2.47
C LYS A 11 -6.49 13.28 3.30
N MET A 12 -6.55 12.16 4.01
CA MET A 12 -7.61 11.87 4.96
C MET A 12 -7.76 13.02 5.98
N VAL A 13 -9.01 13.43 6.24
CA VAL A 13 -9.38 14.67 6.93
C VAL A 13 -9.08 14.64 8.45
N LYS A 14 -8.78 13.47 9.03
CA LYS A 14 -8.61 13.24 10.47
C LYS A 14 -7.20 12.75 10.81
N ASP A 15 -6.54 13.34 11.81
CA ASP A 15 -5.20 12.93 12.24
C ASP A 15 -5.24 11.49 12.80
N PRO A 16 -4.38 10.56 12.32
CA PRO A 16 -4.30 9.19 12.84
C PRO A 16 -4.10 9.07 14.36
N ARG A 17 -3.56 10.10 15.01
CA ARG A 17 -3.40 10.17 16.47
C ARG A 17 -4.72 10.37 17.22
N THR A 18 -5.76 10.79 16.51
CA THR A 18 -7.09 11.09 17.06
C THR A 18 -8.13 10.02 16.70
N MET A 19 -7.71 8.98 15.96
CA MET A 19 -8.57 7.86 15.59
C MET A 19 -8.80 6.91 16.76
N THR A 20 -9.99 6.32 16.83
CA THR A 20 -10.20 5.14 17.67
C THR A 20 -9.43 3.93 17.09
N PRO A 21 -9.20 2.87 17.87
CA PRO A 21 -8.58 1.65 17.38
C PRO A 21 -9.29 1.06 16.14
N GLU A 22 -10.61 1.12 16.08
CA GLU A 22 -11.44 0.62 14.98
C GLU A 22 -11.26 1.47 13.72
N GLU A 23 -11.35 2.79 13.86
CA GLU A 23 -11.11 3.75 12.77
C GLU A 23 -9.71 3.57 12.19
N ARG A 24 -8.71 3.42 13.06
CA ARG A 24 -7.31 3.22 12.66
C ARG A 24 -7.11 1.90 11.92
N SER A 25 -7.77 0.83 12.35
CA SER A 25 -7.73 -0.47 11.68
C SER A 25 -8.33 -0.39 10.27
N LEU A 26 -9.48 0.27 10.13
CA LEU A 26 -10.11 0.48 8.82
C LEU A 26 -9.21 1.34 7.91
N TRP A 27 -8.66 2.42 8.44
CA TRP A 27 -7.75 3.29 7.71
C TRP A 27 -6.51 2.55 7.22
N GLN A 28 -5.90 1.72 8.07
CA GLN A 28 -4.72 0.93 7.71
C GLN A 28 -5.03 -0.08 6.59
N LYS A 29 -6.21 -0.72 6.63
CA LYS A 29 -6.68 -1.61 5.55
C LYS A 29 -6.80 -0.85 4.24
N GLN A 30 -7.49 0.30 4.27
CA GLN A 30 -7.70 1.12 3.08
C GLN A 30 -6.39 1.66 2.50
N CYS A 31 -5.44 2.09 3.34
CA CYS A 31 -4.11 2.47 2.89
C CYS A 31 -3.36 1.32 2.22
N THR A 32 -3.49 0.11 2.75
CA THR A 32 -2.84 -1.09 2.19
C THR A 32 -3.44 -1.45 0.82
N GLU A 33 -4.77 -1.39 0.71
CA GLU A 33 -5.49 -1.63 -0.55
C GLU A 33 -5.10 -0.59 -1.61
N ASN A 34 -5.14 0.70 -1.27
CA ASN A 34 -4.74 1.78 -2.18
C ASN A 34 -3.30 1.63 -2.65
N ALA A 35 -2.37 1.29 -1.73
CA ALA A 35 -0.98 1.06 -2.08
C ALA A 35 -0.82 -0.14 -3.02
N ARG A 36 -1.52 -1.25 -2.74
CA ARG A 36 -1.53 -2.44 -3.60
C ARG A 36 -2.05 -2.10 -4.99
N GLU A 37 -3.21 -1.46 -5.09
CA GLU A 37 -3.82 -1.07 -6.36
C GLU A 37 -2.91 -0.15 -7.17
N TYR A 38 -2.31 0.86 -6.52
CA TYR A 38 -1.38 1.76 -7.18
C TYR A 38 -0.16 1.02 -7.72
N LEU A 39 0.53 0.22 -6.89
CA LEU A 39 1.70 -0.56 -7.31
C LEU A 39 1.37 -1.47 -8.49
N PHE A 40 0.22 -2.16 -8.43
CA PHE A 40 -0.23 -3.03 -9.50
C PHE A 40 -0.60 -2.27 -10.78
N SER A 41 -1.11 -1.04 -10.66
CA SER A 41 -1.42 -0.19 -11.82
C SER A 41 -0.16 0.23 -12.59
N ILE A 42 0.98 0.37 -11.91
CA ILE A 42 2.28 0.72 -12.51
C ILE A 42 3.17 -0.50 -12.77
N GLY A 43 2.62 -1.72 -12.65
CA GLY A 43 3.34 -2.97 -12.90
C GLY A 43 4.38 -3.34 -11.84
N GLN A 44 4.35 -2.71 -10.66
CA GLN A 44 5.24 -3.00 -9.54
C GLN A 44 4.61 -4.02 -8.58
N PRO A 45 5.42 -4.93 -7.99
CA PRO A 45 4.92 -5.81 -6.94
C PRO A 45 4.78 -5.09 -5.60
N LEU A 46 3.86 -5.56 -4.78
CA LEU A 46 3.77 -5.20 -3.37
C LEU A 46 4.77 -6.04 -2.58
N VAL A 47 5.75 -5.37 -1.95
CA VAL A 47 6.78 -6.03 -1.13
C VAL A 47 6.47 -5.89 0.35
N TYR A 48 6.44 -7.00 1.08
CA TYR A 48 6.18 -7.01 2.53
C TYR A 48 6.88 -8.18 3.23
N LYS A 49 7.08 -8.03 4.55
CA LYS A 49 7.60 -9.09 5.41
C LYS A 49 6.44 -9.92 5.95
N ARG A 50 6.51 -11.24 5.76
CA ARG A 50 5.55 -12.19 6.32
C ARG A 50 5.85 -12.50 7.80
N PRO A 51 4.88 -13.00 8.57
CA PRO A 51 5.09 -13.40 9.96
C PRO A 51 6.12 -14.52 10.15
N ASP A 52 6.33 -15.34 9.12
CA ASP A 52 7.35 -16.40 9.07
C ASP A 52 8.78 -15.87 8.91
N GLY A 53 8.95 -14.55 8.76
CA GLY A 53 10.24 -13.88 8.64
C GLY A 53 10.68 -13.60 7.20
N HIS A 54 10.04 -14.21 6.19
CA HIS A 54 10.41 -14.05 4.80
C HIS A 54 9.95 -12.72 4.23
N VAL A 55 10.73 -12.17 3.29
CA VAL A 55 10.30 -11.02 2.49
C VAL A 55 9.69 -11.54 1.20
N VAL A 56 8.50 -11.06 0.85
CA VAL A 56 7.80 -11.48 -0.36
C VAL A 56 7.41 -10.33 -1.26
N ALA A 57 7.45 -10.57 -2.57
CA ALA A 57 6.87 -9.74 -3.62
C ALA A 57 5.58 -10.38 -4.13
N GLU A 58 4.45 -9.72 -3.91
CA GLU A 58 3.15 -10.08 -4.48
C GLU A 58 2.91 -9.28 -5.75
N HIS A 59 2.60 -9.95 -6.85
CA HIS A 59 2.32 -9.35 -8.14
C HIS A 59 0.81 -9.31 -8.41
N LYS A 60 0.39 -8.48 -9.38
CA LYS A 60 -1.02 -8.30 -9.76
C LYS A 60 -1.71 -9.59 -10.21
N ASP A 61 -0.97 -10.51 -10.79
CA ASP A 61 -1.44 -11.82 -11.24
C ASP A 61 -1.62 -12.83 -10.09
N GLY A 62 -1.36 -12.42 -8.85
CA GLY A 62 -1.42 -13.28 -7.67
C GLY A 62 -0.15 -14.09 -7.45
N ARG A 63 0.89 -13.93 -8.29
CA ARG A 63 2.18 -14.58 -8.08
C ARG A 63 2.85 -13.98 -6.84
N VAL A 64 3.29 -14.83 -5.93
CA VAL A 64 4.08 -14.41 -4.77
C VAL A 64 5.47 -15.04 -4.81
N LEU A 65 6.50 -14.19 -4.75
CA LEU A 65 7.91 -14.59 -4.77
C LEU A 65 8.55 -14.30 -3.42
N VAL A 66 9.28 -15.26 -2.87
CA VAL A 66 10.17 -15.03 -1.72
C VAL A 66 11.46 -14.42 -2.23
N ILE A 67 11.86 -13.27 -1.67
CA ILE A 67 13.04 -12.49 -2.08
C ILE A 67 14.22 -12.73 -1.14
N GLN A 68 13.95 -13.18 0.10
CA GLN A 68 14.95 -13.56 1.11
C GLN A 68 14.34 -14.46 2.17
#